data_AF-A0A354DEC9-F1
#
_entry.id   AF-A0A354DEC9-F1
#
_cell.length_a   1.000
_cell.length_b   1.000
_cell.length_c   1.000
_cell.angle_alpha   90.00
_cell.angle_beta   90.00
_cell.angle_gamma   90.00
#
_symmetry.space_group_name_H-M   'P 1'
#
loop_
_entity.id
_entity.type
_entity.pdbx_description
1 polymer ?
#
loop_
_entity_poly.entity_id
_entity_poly.type
_entity_poly.pdbx_seq_one_letter_code
_entity_poly.pdbx_strand_id
1 'polypeptide(L)'
;MNKLNNKYPAWTNAEVRGFLLNKLHSVEIPLNHSSLQEYLYYDDISDRDRICGAFVIYYKPIIELLQGKIKSISSMEYKMAIESPKNKILRDIDSILDVGALILLKSKDNHVLSDYYIGGAYTDIPKIQYLFDVFLGWPRTEEKNSFDIVRSMGLL
;
A
#
# COMPACT_ATOMS: atom_id res chain seq x y z
N MET A 1 -11.31 -20.57 14.96
CA MET A 1 -10.26 -20.33 13.94
C MET A 1 -10.81 -20.74 12.58
N ASN A 2 -11.04 -19.79 11.68
CA ASN A 2 -11.61 -20.05 10.36
C ASN A 2 -10.62 -20.81 9.47
N LYS A 3 -11.10 -21.86 8.78
CA LYS A 3 -10.32 -22.72 7.86
C LYS A 3 -9.63 -21.98 6.69
N LEU A 4 -9.96 -20.70 6.46
CA LEU A 4 -9.35 -19.86 5.43
C LEU A 4 -7.93 -19.36 5.80
N ASN A 5 -7.62 -19.21 7.09
CA ASN A 5 -6.32 -18.70 7.56
C ASN A 5 -5.12 -19.62 7.24
N ASN A 6 -5.35 -20.86 6.81
CA ASN A 6 -4.27 -21.82 6.52
C ASN A 6 -3.81 -21.85 5.07
N LYS A 7 -4.54 -21.23 4.12
CA LYS A 7 -4.17 -21.30 2.69
C LYS A 7 -3.20 -20.20 2.28
N TYR A 8 -3.32 -19.02 2.89
CA TYR A 8 -2.46 -17.87 2.63
C TYR A 8 -2.11 -17.21 3.96
N PRO A 9 -0.91 -17.44 4.52
CA PRO A 9 -0.50 -16.77 5.73
C PRO A 9 -0.37 -15.26 5.48
N ALA A 10 -0.67 -14.47 6.51
CA ALA A 10 -0.36 -13.05 6.50
C ALA A 10 1.15 -12.85 6.34
N TRP A 11 1.52 -11.78 5.62
CA TRP A 11 2.89 -11.42 5.38
C TRP A 11 3.50 -10.79 6.63
N THR A 12 4.80 -10.99 6.81
CA THR A 12 5.57 -10.29 7.84
C THR A 12 5.64 -8.80 7.52
N ASN A 13 5.80 -7.96 8.54
CA ASN A 13 5.99 -6.53 8.37
C ASN A 13 7.20 -6.22 7.46
N ALA A 14 8.25 -7.05 7.53
CA ALA A 14 9.43 -6.95 6.68
C ALA A 14 9.14 -7.22 5.20
N GLU A 15 8.35 -8.26 4.89
CA GLU A 15 7.92 -8.56 3.52
C GLU A 15 7.07 -7.43 2.93
N VAL A 16 6.08 -6.95 3.71
CA VAL A 16 5.21 -5.85 3.29
C VAL A 16 6.02 -4.57 3.05
N ARG A 17 6.92 -4.21 3.98
CA ARG A 17 7.83 -3.07 3.83
C ARG A 17 8.70 -3.19 2.57
N GLY A 18 9.32 -4.36 2.39
CA GLY A 18 10.13 -4.64 1.21
C GLY A 18 9.32 -4.50 -0.09
N PHE A 19 8.07 -4.95 -0.09
CA PHE A 19 7.17 -4.80 -1.24
C PHE A 19 6.82 -3.34 -1.51
N LEU A 20 6.41 -2.60 -0.48
CA LEU A 20 6.04 -1.19 -0.59
C LEU A 20 7.19 -0.35 -1.14
N LEU A 21 8.40 -0.55 -0.64
CA LEU A 21 9.58 0.20 -1.08
C LEU A 21 10.02 -0.21 -2.49
N ASN A 22 10.14 -1.51 -2.77
CA ASN A 22 10.79 -1.99 -3.98
C ASN A 22 9.84 -2.22 -5.16
N LYS A 23 8.55 -2.48 -4.92
CA LYS A 23 7.56 -2.75 -5.97
C LYS A 23 6.61 -1.59 -6.19
N LEU A 24 6.21 -0.90 -5.12
CA LEU A 24 5.27 0.23 -5.22
C LEU A 24 5.96 1.60 -5.21
N HIS A 25 7.29 1.64 -5.09
CA HIS A 25 8.08 2.88 -5.04
C HIS A 25 7.55 3.85 -3.98
N SER A 26 7.06 3.31 -2.87
CA SER A 26 6.61 4.14 -1.75
C SER A 26 7.80 4.78 -1.04
N VAL A 27 7.51 5.84 -0.27
CA VAL A 27 8.45 6.43 0.68
C VAL A 27 7.98 6.10 2.08
N GLU A 28 8.90 5.61 2.91
CA GLU A 28 8.64 5.43 4.33
C GLU A 28 8.80 6.76 5.06
N ILE A 29 7.83 7.07 5.91
CA ILE A 29 7.85 8.27 6.74
C ILE A 29 8.11 7.85 8.19
N PRO A 30 9.09 8.48 8.87
CA PRO A 30 9.30 8.25 10.29
C PRO A 30 8.03 8.52 11.10
N LEU A 31 7.67 7.61 12.02
CA LEU A 31 6.45 7.74 12.83
C LEU A 31 6.43 8.99 13.73
N ASN A 32 7.60 9.57 14.00
CA ASN A 32 7.77 10.81 14.74
C ASN A 32 7.87 12.07 13.85
N HIS A 33 7.73 11.93 12.53
CA HIS A 33 7.76 13.08 11.62
C HIS A 33 6.55 14.00 11.90
N SER A 34 6.78 15.31 11.92
CA SER A 34 5.76 16.32 12.26
C SER A 34 4.54 16.24 11.35
N SER A 35 4.77 16.18 10.04
CA SER A 35 3.71 16.16 9.02
C SER A 35 2.85 14.89 9.05
N LEU A 36 3.39 13.79 9.59
CA LEU A 36 2.63 12.56 9.77
C LEU A 36 1.71 12.64 10.99
N GLN A 37 2.05 13.44 12.00
CA GLN A 37 1.30 13.52 13.25
C GLN A 37 -0.17 13.86 13.00
N GLU A 38 -0.45 14.81 12.11
CA GLU A 38 -1.81 15.20 11.74
C GLU A 38 -2.66 14.00 11.27
N TYR A 39 -2.05 13.05 10.58
CA TYR A 39 -2.72 11.83 10.14
C TYR A 39 -2.89 10.81 11.27
N LEU A 40 -1.92 10.70 12.19
CA LEU A 40 -1.97 9.76 13.31
C LEU A 40 -3.02 10.14 14.37
N TYR A 41 -3.37 11.42 14.46
CA TYR A 41 -4.32 11.93 15.44
C TYR A 41 -5.79 11.92 14.99
N TYR A 42 -6.11 11.43 13.78
CA TYR A 42 -7.51 11.24 13.37
C TYR A 42 -8.24 10.25 14.30
N ASP A 43 -9.45 10.63 14.71
CA ASP A 43 -10.28 9.87 15.66
C ASP A 43 -10.61 8.44 15.15
N ASP A 44 -10.64 8.25 13.83
CA ASP A 44 -10.93 6.95 13.21
C ASP A 44 -9.76 5.97 13.25
N ILE A 45 -8.55 6.40 13.65
CA ILE A 45 -7.39 5.52 13.80
C ILE A 45 -7.33 4.99 15.23
N SER A 46 -7.97 3.84 15.43
CA SER A 46 -7.87 3.03 16.65
C SER A 46 -6.51 2.33 16.78
N ASP A 47 -6.15 1.94 18.00
CA ASP A 47 -4.95 1.14 18.33
C ASP A 47 -3.64 1.74 17.76
N ARG A 48 -3.43 3.05 17.99
CA ARG A 48 -2.27 3.79 17.48
C ARG A 48 -0.94 3.22 17.97
N ASP A 49 -0.93 2.63 19.16
CA ASP A 49 0.20 1.92 19.77
C ASP A 49 0.66 0.70 18.95
N ARG A 50 -0.18 0.19 18.05
CA ARG A 50 0.12 -0.94 17.16
C ARG A 50 0.68 -0.52 15.80
N ILE A 51 0.77 0.78 15.52
CA ILE A 51 1.32 1.27 14.25
C ILE A 51 2.83 0.98 14.24
N CYS A 52 3.24 0.15 13.28
CA CYS A 52 4.62 -0.30 13.15
C CYS A 52 5.32 0.24 11.90
N GLY A 53 4.63 1.03 11.07
CA GLY A 53 5.24 1.72 9.92
C GLY A 53 4.25 2.61 9.18
N ALA A 54 4.77 3.66 8.54
CA ALA A 54 4.01 4.58 7.71
C ALA A 54 4.69 4.73 6.34
N PHE A 55 3.92 4.57 5.27
CA PHE A 55 4.41 4.57 3.89
C PHE A 55 3.49 5.40 3.01
N VAL A 56 4.03 6.10 2.04
CA VAL A 56 3.23 6.84 1.06
C VAL A 56 3.52 6.34 -0.34
N ILE A 57 2.47 5.84 -1.00
CA ILE A 57 2.50 5.51 -2.43
C ILE A 57 2.14 6.78 -3.18
N TYR A 58 3.10 7.38 -3.87
CA TYR A 58 2.89 8.62 -4.63
C TYR A 58 3.38 8.52 -6.08
N TYR A 59 4.21 7.51 -6.39
CA TYR A 59 4.83 7.41 -7.70
C TYR A 59 3.76 7.21 -8.78
N LYS A 60 3.62 8.19 -9.66
CA LYS A 60 2.46 8.32 -10.56
C LYS A 60 2.17 7.06 -11.39
N PRO A 61 3.14 6.38 -12.04
CA PRO A 61 2.88 5.14 -12.77
C PRO A 61 2.27 4.03 -11.89
N ILE A 62 2.68 3.95 -10.63
CA ILE A 62 2.12 2.98 -9.67
C ILE A 62 0.69 3.38 -9.30
N ILE A 63 0.43 4.66 -9.04
CA ILE A 63 -0.94 5.15 -8.80
C ILE A 63 -1.84 4.85 -10.00
N GLU A 64 -1.38 5.07 -11.23
CA GLU A 64 -2.15 4.78 -12.44
C GLU A 64 -2.40 3.28 -12.64
N LEU A 65 -1.45 2.42 -12.28
CA LEU A 65 -1.62 0.96 -12.23
C LEU A 65 -2.70 0.55 -11.21
N LEU A 66 -2.65 1.11 -10.01
CA LEU A 66 -3.58 0.85 -8.92
C LEU A 66 -4.99 1.37 -9.24
N GLN A 67 -5.10 2.49 -9.94
CA GLN A 67 -6.38 3.00 -10.49
C GLN A 67 -6.90 2.17 -11.67
N GLY A 68 -6.07 1.29 -12.25
CA GLY A 68 -6.43 0.50 -13.44
C GLY A 68 -6.37 1.25 -14.75
N LYS A 69 -5.78 2.45 -14.77
CA LYS A 69 -5.43 3.17 -16.00
C LYS A 69 -4.30 2.46 -16.75
N ILE A 70 -3.38 1.85 -16.00
CA ILE A 70 -2.37 0.93 -16.53
C ILE A 70 -2.78 -0.50 -16.14
N LYS A 71 -2.67 -1.42 -17.09
CA LYS A 71 -3.13 -2.81 -16.92
C LYS A 71 -2.18 -3.63 -16.05
N SER A 72 -0.89 -3.58 -16.35
CA SER A 72 0.14 -4.38 -15.66
C SER A 72 1.51 -3.72 -15.75
N ILE A 73 2.43 -4.07 -14.86
CA ILE A 73 3.82 -3.58 -14.92
C ILE A 73 4.58 -4.06 -16.16
N SER A 74 4.11 -5.14 -16.79
CA SER A 74 4.70 -5.69 -18.01
C SER A 74 4.24 -4.96 -19.28
N SER A 75 3.22 -4.12 -19.18
CA SER A 75 2.60 -3.47 -20.32
C SER A 75 3.49 -2.38 -20.91
N MET A 76 3.29 -2.08 -22.20
CA MET A 76 4.06 -1.01 -22.86
C MET A 76 3.74 0.35 -22.25
N GLU A 77 2.48 0.57 -21.85
CA GLU A 77 2.02 1.78 -21.17
C GLU A 77 2.77 2.00 -19.87
N TYR A 78 2.99 0.93 -19.07
CA TYR A 78 3.78 1.05 -17.85
C TYR A 78 5.23 1.41 -18.13
N LYS A 79 5.87 0.75 -19.11
CA LYS A 79 7.25 1.01 -19.52
C LYS A 79 7.44 2.46 -19.97
N MET A 80 6.53 2.94 -20.83
CA MET A 80 6.53 4.33 -21.28
C MET A 80 6.27 5.32 -20.15
N ALA A 81 5.38 4.97 -19.21
CA ALA A 81 5.11 5.81 -18.05
C ALA A 81 6.36 5.94 -17.17
N ILE A 82 7.05 4.86 -16.81
CA ILE A 82 8.23 4.94 -15.94
C ILE A 82 9.42 5.68 -16.59
N GLU A 83 9.52 5.69 -17.91
CA GLU A 83 10.55 6.43 -18.66
C GLU A 83 10.18 7.92 -18.89
N SER A 84 8.93 8.30 -18.61
CA SER A 84 8.45 9.64 -18.89
C SER A 84 9.13 10.69 -18.02
N PRO A 85 9.75 11.74 -18.61
CA PRO A 85 10.38 12.82 -17.84
C PRO A 85 9.37 13.66 -17.04
N LYS A 86 8.07 13.47 -17.29
CA LYS A 86 7.00 14.12 -16.52
C LYS A 86 6.80 13.50 -15.13
N ASN A 87 7.30 12.28 -14.91
CA ASN A 87 7.18 11.60 -13.62
C ASN A 87 8.33 12.01 -12.72
N LYS A 88 8.11 13.11 -12.00
CA LYS A 88 9.07 13.65 -11.05
C LYS A 88 9.06 12.83 -9.76
N ILE A 89 10.26 12.47 -9.29
CA ILE A 89 10.46 11.95 -7.94
C ILE A 89 10.35 13.14 -6.98
N LEU A 90 9.36 13.10 -6.09
CA LEU A 90 9.23 14.05 -5.01
C LEU A 90 10.18 13.65 -3.88
N ARG A 91 10.73 14.65 -3.19
CA ARG A 91 11.67 14.44 -2.07
C ARG A 91 11.18 15.04 -0.76
N ASP A 92 10.30 16.03 -0.87
CA ASP A 92 9.66 16.67 0.27
C ASP A 92 8.50 15.80 0.77
N ILE A 93 8.45 15.57 2.09
CA ILE A 93 7.46 14.70 2.73
C ILE A 93 6.07 15.32 2.68
N ASP A 94 5.96 16.65 2.82
CA ASP A 94 4.66 17.35 2.82
C ASP A 94 4.00 17.19 1.45
N SER A 95 4.74 17.51 0.38
CA SER A 95 4.28 17.30 -1.00
C SER A 95 3.94 15.84 -1.29
N ILE A 96 4.68 14.88 -0.74
CA ILE A 96 4.41 13.45 -0.91
C ILE A 96 3.09 13.06 -0.25
N LEU A 97 2.84 13.53 0.98
CA LEU A 97 1.61 13.29 1.73
C LEU A 97 0.39 13.93 1.05
N ASP A 98 0.55 15.13 0.47
CA ASP A 98 -0.51 15.85 -0.22
C ASP A 98 -1.02 15.12 -1.47
N VAL A 99 -0.14 14.44 -2.21
CA VAL A 99 -0.49 13.80 -3.49
C VAL A 99 -0.49 12.28 -3.45
N GLY A 100 -0.17 11.67 -2.32
CA GLY A 100 0.03 10.23 -2.20
C GLY A 100 -1.00 9.53 -1.32
N ALA A 101 -1.11 8.22 -1.49
CA ALA A 101 -1.86 7.35 -0.60
C ALA A 101 -1.00 6.99 0.61
N LEU A 102 -1.39 7.48 1.77
CA LEU A 102 -0.78 7.13 3.04
C LEU A 102 -1.27 5.74 3.48
N ILE A 103 -0.32 4.88 3.82
CA ILE A 103 -0.54 3.55 4.37
C ILE A 103 0.08 3.51 5.76
N LEU A 104 -0.71 3.17 6.77
CA LEU A 104 -0.20 2.83 8.10
C LEU A 104 -0.33 1.32 8.29
N LEU A 105 0.79 0.67 8.61
CA LEU A 105 0.81 -0.76 8.94
C LEU A 105 0.57 -0.93 10.43
N LYS A 106 -0.30 -1.87 10.81
CA LYS A 106 -0.56 -2.22 12.20
C LYS A 106 -0.24 -3.68 12.48
N SER A 107 0.44 -3.92 13.59
CA SER A 107 0.86 -5.26 14.01
C SER A 107 0.56 -5.48 15.49
N LYS A 108 -0.10 -6.61 15.80
CA LYS A 108 -0.37 -7.01 17.19
C LYS A 108 0.87 -7.54 17.91
N ASP A 109 1.84 -8.08 17.17
CA ASP A 109 3.04 -8.74 17.69
C ASP A 109 4.35 -8.15 17.15
N ASN A 110 4.27 -7.04 16.42
CA ASN A 110 5.37 -6.38 15.70
C ASN A 110 6.08 -7.25 14.65
N HIS A 111 5.59 -8.45 14.36
CA HIS A 111 6.19 -9.37 13.39
C HIS A 111 5.35 -9.52 12.13
N VAL A 112 4.04 -9.71 12.28
CA VAL A 112 3.12 -10.00 11.18
C VAL A 112 2.13 -8.86 10.99
N LEU A 113 1.80 -8.54 9.74
CA LEU A 113 0.77 -7.56 9.44
C LEU A 113 -0.57 -8.08 9.95
N SER A 114 -1.24 -7.29 10.79
CA SER A 114 -2.51 -7.67 11.40
C SER A 114 -3.67 -6.79 10.98
N ASP A 115 -3.38 -5.56 10.57
CA ASP A 115 -4.35 -4.58 10.08
C ASP A 115 -3.61 -3.46 9.33
N TYR A 116 -4.34 -2.59 8.63
CA TYR A 116 -3.80 -1.44 7.95
C TYR A 116 -4.80 -0.28 7.93
N TYR A 117 -4.30 0.93 7.71
CA TYR A 117 -5.13 2.11 7.44
C TYR A 117 -4.66 2.77 6.14
N ILE A 118 -5.61 3.22 5.33
CA ILE A 118 -5.35 4.01 4.12
C ILE A 118 -5.91 5.42 4.36
N GLY A 119 -5.04 6.42 4.22
CA GLY A 119 -5.38 7.84 4.29
C GLY A 119 -4.74 8.63 3.16
N GLY A 120 -4.77 9.96 3.28
CA GLY A 120 -4.18 10.87 2.29
C GLY A 120 -4.98 10.91 0.98
N ALA A 121 -4.29 11.17 -0.13
CA ALA A 121 -4.90 11.12 -1.45
C ALA A 121 -5.16 9.67 -1.87
N TYR A 122 -6.26 9.40 -2.56
CA TYR A 122 -6.56 8.09 -3.15
C TYR A 122 -6.98 6.96 -2.19
N THR A 123 -7.67 7.29 -1.10
CA THR A 123 -8.32 6.31 -0.20
C THR A 123 -9.29 5.36 -0.91
N ASP A 124 -9.90 5.82 -2.00
CA ASP A 124 -10.98 5.13 -2.70
C ASP A 124 -10.49 4.22 -3.84
N ILE A 125 -9.19 3.90 -3.92
CA ILE A 125 -8.67 2.96 -4.92
C ILE A 125 -8.84 1.51 -4.42
N PRO A 126 -9.73 0.70 -5.01
CA PRO A 126 -9.99 -0.66 -4.53
C PRO A 126 -8.76 -1.58 -4.64
N LYS A 127 -7.90 -1.36 -5.63
CA LYS A 127 -6.71 -2.21 -5.81
C LYS A 127 -5.65 -2.03 -4.72
N ILE A 128 -5.63 -0.88 -4.02
CA ILE A 128 -4.79 -0.73 -2.83
C ILE A 128 -5.33 -1.66 -1.74
N GLN A 129 -6.64 -1.62 -1.48
CA GLN A 129 -7.27 -2.53 -0.52
C GLN A 129 -7.03 -4.00 -0.91
N TYR A 130 -7.17 -4.38 -2.18
CA TYR A 130 -6.89 -5.75 -2.62
C TYR A 130 -5.44 -6.19 -2.39
N LEU A 131 -4.46 -5.29 -2.52
CA LEU A 131 -3.07 -5.60 -2.17
C LEU A 131 -2.92 -5.90 -0.69
N PHE A 132 -3.50 -5.06 0.16
CA PHE A 132 -3.39 -5.24 1.61
C PHE A 132 -4.21 -6.41 2.13
N ASP A 133 -5.35 -6.72 1.51
CA ASP A 133 -6.11 -7.94 1.77
C ASP A 133 -5.27 -9.20 1.45
N VAL A 134 -4.46 -9.17 0.39
CA VAL A 134 -3.47 -10.23 0.12
C VAL A 134 -2.42 -10.29 1.22
N PHE A 135 -1.87 -9.15 1.66
CA PHE A 135 -0.87 -9.12 2.72
C PHE A 135 -1.40 -9.60 4.07
N LEU A 136 -2.69 -9.39 4.37
CA LEU A 136 -3.36 -9.92 5.57
C LEU A 136 -3.66 -11.42 5.48
N GLY A 137 -3.48 -12.05 4.32
CA GLY A 137 -3.88 -13.44 4.10
C GLY A 137 -5.40 -13.63 3.95
N TRP A 138 -6.14 -12.56 3.65
CA TRP A 138 -7.60 -12.56 3.50
C TRP A 138 -8.03 -12.10 2.10
N PRO A 139 -7.75 -12.87 1.03
CA PRO A 139 -8.31 -12.53 -0.27
C PRO A 139 -9.84 -12.64 -0.21
N ARG A 140 -10.56 -11.56 -0.52
CA ARG A 140 -12.04 -11.54 -0.47
C ARG A 140 -12.62 -12.70 -1.29
N THR A 141 -13.60 -13.39 -0.71
CA THR A 141 -14.20 -14.60 -1.29
C THR A 141 -15.39 -14.35 -2.21
N GLU A 142 -15.86 -13.10 -2.35
CA GLU A 142 -17.12 -12.81 -3.06
C GLU A 142 -16.97 -11.91 -4.30
N GLU A 143 -15.88 -11.14 -4.40
CA GLU A 143 -15.50 -10.38 -5.59
C GLU A 143 -14.10 -10.83 -5.97
N LYS A 144 -13.93 -11.38 -7.19
CA LYS A 144 -12.64 -11.78 -7.81
C LYS A 144 -11.45 -11.84 -6.85
N ASN A 145 -11.03 -13.04 -6.48
CA ASN A 145 -9.88 -13.32 -5.62
C ASN A 145 -8.77 -12.24 -5.72
N SER A 146 -8.52 -11.51 -4.63
CA SER A 146 -7.54 -10.41 -4.59
C SER A 146 -6.19 -10.82 -5.17
N PHE A 147 -5.78 -12.09 -5.01
CA PHE A 147 -4.58 -12.62 -5.66
C PHE A 147 -4.62 -12.55 -7.19
N ASP A 148 -5.74 -12.88 -7.82
CA ASP A 148 -5.85 -12.87 -9.28
C ASP A 148 -5.80 -11.43 -9.82
N ILE A 149 -6.39 -10.48 -9.09
CA ILE A 149 -6.31 -9.06 -9.44
C ILE A 149 -4.86 -8.57 -9.31
N VAL A 150 -4.20 -8.88 -8.20
CA VAL A 150 -2.80 -8.46 -7.98
C VAL A 150 -1.84 -9.13 -8.97
N ARG A 151 -2.01 -10.42 -9.25
CA ARG A 151 -1.26 -11.13 -10.31
C ARG A 151 -1.51 -10.52 -11.69
N SER A 152 -2.73 -10.11 -12.00
CA SER A 152 -3.04 -9.47 -13.28
C SER A 152 -2.29 -8.15 -13.48
N MET A 153 -1.96 -7.46 -12.39
CA MET A 153 -1.10 -6.28 -12.40
C MET A 153 0.39 -6.63 -12.56
N GLY A 154 0.78 -7.90 -12.45
CA GLY A 154 2.16 -8.37 -12.45
C GLY A 154 2.90 -8.10 -11.13
N LEU A 155 2.15 -7.94 -10.04
CA LEU A 155 2.70 -7.56 -8.73
C LEU A 155 3.01 -8.77 -7.82
N LEU A 156 2.49 -9.96 -8.15
CA LEU A 156 2.78 -11.26 -7.52
C LEU A 156 3.17 -12.27 -8.61
#